data_AF-A0A2G2Z4M4-F1
#
_entry.id   AF-A0A2G2Z4M4-F1
#
_cell.length_a   1.000
_cell.length_b   1.000
_cell.length_c   1.000
_cell.angle_alpha   90.00
_cell.angle_beta   90.00
_cell.angle_gamma   90.00
#
_symmetry.space_group_name_H-M   'P 1'
#
loop_
_entity.id
_entity.type
_entity.pdbx_description
1 polymer ?
#
loop_
_entity_poly.entity_id
_entity_poly.type
_entity_poly.pdbx_seq_one_letter_code
_entity_poly.pdbx_strand_id
1 'polypeptide(L)'
;MFALFRDNENDDQYEQFDLPFERTSYYFNIVGSCNGLLCLADDHECCRNHIYLWNPSIRKSLKLPIPIYTFKTLSTLDHTQGFGFDRTTNDYKVVRIYTQLFV
;
A
#
# COMPACT_ATOMS: atom_id res chain seq x y z
N MET A 1 11.67 -4.91 5.71
CA MET A 1 12.85 -4.56 4.90
C MET A 1 12.53 -5.14 3.54
N PHE A 2 12.68 -4.39 2.45
CA PHE A 2 12.36 -4.89 1.12
C PHE A 2 13.66 -5.03 0.32
N ALA A 3 13.81 -6.15 -0.37
CA ALA A 3 14.94 -6.44 -1.24
C ALA A 3 14.43 -6.69 -2.65
N LEU A 4 15.10 -6.10 -3.64
CA LEU A 4 14.89 -6.41 -5.04
C LEU A 4 15.80 -7.58 -5.42
N PHE A 5 15.23 -8.63 -5.99
CA PHE A 5 15.98 -9.76 -6.55
C PHE A 5 15.94 -9.67 -8.06
N ARG A 6 17.04 -10.04 -8.71
CA ARG A 6 17.06 -10.19 -10.16
C ARG A 6 16.37 -11.50 -10.53
N ASP A 7 15.61 -11.49 -11.62
CA ASP A 7 14.93 -12.67 -12.18
C ASP A 7 15.93 -13.55 -12.96
N ASN A 8 17.03 -13.89 -12.30
CA ASN A 8 18.14 -14.69 -12.82
C ASN A 8 18.25 -15.94 -11.95
N GLU A 9 18.80 -17.04 -12.47
CA GLU A 9 18.89 -18.33 -11.76
C GLU A 9 19.61 -18.29 -10.39
N ASN A 10 20.33 -17.22 -10.08
CA ASN A 10 21.13 -17.09 -8.86
C ASN A 10 20.48 -16.27 -7.72
N ASP A 11 19.24 -15.76 -7.87
CA ASP A 11 18.55 -14.96 -6.84
C ASP A 11 19.46 -13.89 -6.20
N ASP A 12 20.31 -13.27 -7.01
CA ASP A 12 21.27 -12.27 -6.53
C ASP A 12 20.49 -11.04 -6.02
N GLN A 13 20.68 -10.71 -4.74
CA GLN A 13 20.10 -9.51 -4.14
C GLN A 13 20.68 -8.28 -4.84
N TYR A 14 19.82 -7.55 -5.55
CA TYR A 14 20.22 -6.42 -6.38
C TYR A 14 20.31 -5.12 -5.57
N GLU A 15 19.30 -4.84 -4.74
CA GLU A 15 19.24 -3.59 -4.00
C GLU A 15 18.39 -3.73 -2.74
N GLN A 16 18.86 -3.14 -1.64
CA GLN A 16 18.15 -3.07 -0.37
C GLN A 16 17.48 -1.70 -0.23
N PHE A 17 16.22 -1.72 0.18
CA PHE A 17 15.46 -0.52 0.45
C PHE A 17 15.09 -0.42 1.93
N ASP A 18 15.58 0.64 2.56
CA ASP A 18 15.01 1.11 3.80
C ASP A 18 13.63 1.68 3.54
N LEU A 19 12.69 1.33 4.43
CA LEU A 19 11.35 1.87 4.32
C LEU A 19 11.34 3.33 4.78
N PRO A 20 10.93 4.28 3.93
CA PRO A 20 10.89 5.69 4.29
C PRO A 20 9.69 6.07 5.19
N PHE A 21 9.00 5.11 5.81
CA PHE A 21 7.84 5.34 6.67
C PHE A 21 7.87 4.46 7.92
N GLU A 22 7.31 4.99 9.01
CA GLU A 22 7.17 4.28 10.28
C GLU A 22 6.33 3.02 10.09
N ARG A 23 6.89 1.89 10.52
CA ARG A 23 6.20 0.60 10.50
C ARG A 23 5.30 0.51 11.72
N THR A 24 3.99 0.50 11.49
CA THR A 24 3.04 0.07 12.52
C THR A 24 2.80 -1.45 12.49
N SER A 25 3.05 -2.11 11.36
CA SER A 25 2.96 -3.57 11.18
C SER A 25 4.31 -4.24 10.87
N TYR A 26 4.35 -5.56 11.04
CA TYR A 26 5.46 -6.42 10.60
C TYR A 26 5.55 -6.54 9.07
N TYR A 27 4.43 -6.37 8.35
CA TYR A 27 4.36 -6.48 6.89
C TYR A 27 3.34 -5.51 6.29
N PHE A 28 3.50 -5.24 4.98
CA PHE A 28 2.59 -4.42 4.19
C PHE A 28 2.00 -5.26 3.07
N ASN A 29 0.73 -5.05 2.77
CA ASN A 29 0.06 -5.60 1.61
C ASN A 29 0.30 -4.70 0.40
N ILE A 30 0.68 -5.28 -0.73
CA ILE A 30 0.80 -4.55 -1.99
C ILE A 30 -0.61 -4.47 -2.59
N VAL A 31 -1.18 -3.27 -2.61
CA VAL A 31 -2.48 -3.00 -3.26
C VAL A 31 -2.33 -3.06 -4.77
N GLY A 32 -1.19 -2.55 -5.27
CA GLY A 32 -0.86 -2.58 -6.69
C GLY A 32 0.38 -1.75 -7.02
N SER A 33 0.77 -1.80 -8.29
CA SER A 33 1.85 -1.00 -8.85
C SER A 33 1.38 -0.28 -10.11
N CYS A 34 1.86 0.94 -10.33
CA CYS A 34 1.54 1.72 -11.52
C CYS A 34 2.70 2.68 -11.82
N ASN A 35 3.28 2.59 -13.02
CA ASN A 35 4.38 3.48 -13.48
C ASN A 35 5.56 3.59 -12.49
N GLY A 36 5.95 2.47 -11.87
CA GLY A 36 7.05 2.44 -10.88
C GLY A 36 6.67 2.94 -9.48
N LEU A 37 5.41 3.37 -9.27
CA LEU A 37 4.86 3.71 -7.96
C LEU A 37 4.16 2.47 -7.37
N LEU A 38 4.53 2.11 -6.15
CA LEU A 38 3.89 1.06 -5.36
C LEU A 38 2.85 1.68 -4.43
N CYS A 39 1.68 1.05 -4.33
CA CYS A 39 0.69 1.36 -3.30
C CYS A 39 0.69 0.25 -2.27
N LEU A 40 0.99 0.61 -1.03
CA LEU A 40 1.14 -0.30 0.10
C LEU A 40 0.08 0.00 1.16
N ALA A 41 -0.52 -1.04 1.71
CA ALA A 41 -1.46 -0.96 2.81
C ALA A 41 -0.87 -1.60 4.06
N ASP A 42 -1.08 -0.97 5.22
CA ASP A 42 -0.73 -1.57 6.51
C ASP A 42 -1.84 -2.54 6.92
N ASP A 43 -1.48 -3.81 7.15
CA ASP A 43 -2.44 -4.89 7.47
C ASP A 43 -2.66 -5.10 8.98
N HIS A 44 -2.09 -4.25 9.84
CA HIS A 44 -2.30 -4.41 11.26
C HIS A 44 -3.74 -4.03 11.64
N GLU A 45 -4.43 -4.84 12.44
CA GLU A 45 -5.88 -4.70 12.69
C GLU A 45 -6.30 -3.30 13.16
N CYS A 46 -5.46 -2.63 13.95
CA CYS A 46 -5.72 -1.26 14.40
C CYS A 46 -5.26 -0.16 13.41
N CYS A 47 -4.51 -0.54 12.38
CA CYS A 47 -3.88 0.32 11.38
C CYS A 47 -4.30 0.01 9.93
N ARG A 48 -5.30 -0.85 9.69
CA ARG A 48 -5.94 -1.20 8.39
C ARG A 48 -6.34 -0.01 7.51
N ASN A 49 -6.20 1.22 8.01
CA ASN A 49 -6.55 2.44 7.32
C ASN A 49 -5.38 3.12 6.62
N HIS A 50 -4.13 2.79 6.95
CA HIS A 50 -2.98 3.49 6.40
C HIS A 50 -2.61 3.01 5.00
N ILE A 51 -2.46 3.96 4.09
CA ILE A 51 -1.97 3.74 2.73
C ILE A 51 -0.71 4.55 2.51
N TYR A 52 0.29 3.93 1.89
CA TYR A 52 1.55 4.54 1.51
C TYR A 52 1.75 4.40 0.00
N LEU A 53 2.07 5.50 -0.65
CA LEU A 53 2.60 5.50 -2.02
C LEU A 53 4.13 5.54 -1.91
N TRP A 54 4.81 4.62 -2.58
CA TRP A 54 6.26 4.50 -2.52
C TRP A 54 6.85 4.34 -3.90
N ASN A 55 7.79 5.21 -4.26
CA ASN A 55 8.63 5.05 -5.45
C ASN A 55 10.02 4.59 -4.99
N PRO A 56 10.36 3.30 -5.15
CA PRO A 56 11.64 2.76 -4.73
C PRO A 56 12.82 3.41 -5.48
N SER A 57 12.67 3.68 -6.78
CA SER A 57 13.73 4.20 -7.64
C SER A 57 14.24 5.58 -7.22
N ILE A 58 13.37 6.43 -6.66
CA ILE A 58 13.77 7.74 -6.12
C ILE A 58 13.76 7.79 -4.60
N ARG A 59 13.51 6.65 -3.94
CA ARG A 59 13.50 6.48 -2.47
C ARG A 59 12.57 7.47 -1.76
N LYS A 60 11.44 7.84 -2.39
CA LYS A 60 10.44 8.75 -1.81
C LYS A 60 9.14 8.03 -1.51
N SER A 61 8.51 8.39 -0.41
CA SER A 61 7.17 7.92 -0.07
C SER A 61 6.26 9.05 0.35
N LEU A 62 4.96 8.75 0.30
CA LEU A 62 3.87 9.60 0.74
C LEU A 62 2.89 8.74 1.54
N LYS A 63 2.64 9.10 2.80
CA LYS A 63 1.54 8.54 3.59
C LYS A 63 0.25 9.31 3.23
N LEU A 64 -0.78 8.60 2.78
CA LEU A 64 -2.06 9.22 2.44
C LEU A 64 -2.86 9.56 3.71
N PRO A 65 -3.76 10.56 3.64
CA PRO A 65 -4.68 10.86 4.73
C PRO A 65 -5.52 9.65 5.14
N ILE A 66 -5.84 9.55 6.43
CA ILE A 66 -6.74 8.52 6.93
C ILE A 66 -8.15 8.81 6.39
N PRO A 67 -8.80 7.84 5.72
CA PRO A 67 -10.15 8.03 5.22
C PRO A 67 -11.17 8.16 6.35
N ILE A 68 -12.27 8.85 6.06
CA ILE A 68 -13.36 9.14 7.01
C ILE A 68 -13.93 7.85 7.61
N TYR A 69 -14.12 6.84 6.76
CA TYR A 69 -14.58 5.52 7.16
C TYR A 69 -13.39 4.64 7.53
N THR A 70 -13.32 4.21 8.78
CA THR A 70 -12.25 3.36 9.30
C THR A 70 -12.83 2.07 9.87
N PHE A 71 -11.97 1.05 10.01
CA PHE A 71 -12.37 -0.19 10.70
C PHE A 71 -12.92 0.07 12.12
N LYS A 72 -12.35 1.04 12.86
CA LYS A 72 -12.85 1.42 14.19
C LYS A 72 -14.27 2.00 14.16
N THR A 73 -14.64 2.71 13.11
CA THR A 73 -15.99 3.27 12.96
C THR A 73 -17.02 2.26 12.46
N LEU A 74 -16.57 1.16 11.84
CA LEU A 74 -17.40 0.24 11.08
C LEU A 74 -16.95 -1.21 11.34
N SER A 75 -16.97 -1.62 12.62
CA SER A 75 -16.38 -2.86 13.14
C SER A 75 -16.83 -4.16 12.45
N THR A 76 -17.88 -4.12 11.64
CA THR A 76 -18.46 -5.25 10.89
C THR A 76 -18.23 -5.15 9.37
N LEU A 77 -17.42 -4.19 8.90
CA LEU A 77 -17.10 -4.03 7.48
C LEU A 77 -15.71 -4.55 7.15
N ASP A 78 -15.65 -5.37 6.11
CA ASP A 78 -14.41 -5.64 5.39
C ASP A 78 -14.23 -4.60 4.28
N HIS A 79 -13.03 -4.53 3.70
CA HIS A 79 -12.79 -3.67 2.56
C HIS A 79 -11.76 -4.25 1.59
N THR A 80 -12.00 -3.99 0.31
CA THR A 80 -11.00 -4.18 -0.74
C THR A 80 -10.46 -2.83 -1.19
N GLN A 81 -9.24 -2.85 -1.74
CA GLN A 81 -8.52 -1.65 -2.15
C GLN A 81 -8.05 -1.80 -3.60
N GLY A 82 -8.05 -0.70 -4.33
CA GLY A 82 -7.52 -0.61 -5.68
C GLY A 82 -6.65 0.61 -5.84
N PHE A 83 -5.65 0.53 -6.73
CA PHE A 83 -4.73 1.61 -7.03
C PHE A 83 -4.53 1.74 -8.54
N GLY A 84 -4.50 2.97 -9.05
CA GLY A 84 -4.25 3.20 -10.46
C GLY A 84 -4.04 4.67 -10.80
N PHE A 85 -3.64 4.91 -12.04
CA PHE A 85 -3.46 6.25 -12.59
C PHE A 85 -4.70 6.68 -13.38
N ASP A 86 -5.30 7.79 -12.97
CA ASP A 86 -6.38 8.43 -13.71
C ASP A 86 -5.79 9.45 -14.70
N ARG A 87 -5.86 9.10 -15.98
CA ARG A 87 -5.36 9.94 -17.08
C ARG A 87 -6.15 11.25 -17.23
N THR A 88 -7.43 11.27 -16.86
CA THR A 88 -8.29 12.45 -17.02
C THR A 88 -7.91 13.54 -16.03
N THR A 89 -7.61 13.17 -14.78
CA THR A 89 -7.16 14.12 -13.75
C THR A 89 -5.63 14.23 -13.66
N ASN A 90 -4.90 13.41 -14.42
CA ASN A 90 -3.45 13.28 -14.38
C ASN A 90 -2.93 13.04 -12.95
N ASP A 91 -3.59 12.13 -12.23
CA ASP A 91 -3.28 11.86 -10.83
C ASP A 91 -3.43 10.37 -10.49
N TYR A 92 -2.71 9.93 -9.45
CA TYR A 92 -2.86 8.59 -8.91
C TYR A 92 -4.01 8.53 -7.92
N LYS A 93 -4.83 7.49 -8.03
CA LYS A 93 -6.01 7.29 -7.20
C LYS A 93 -5.93 5.97 -6.44
N VAL A 94 -6.36 6.02 -5.19
CA VAL A 94 -6.61 4.85 -4.36
C VAL A 94 -8.10 4.80 -4.10
N VAL A 95 -8.71 3.66 -4.38
CA VAL A 95 -10.13 3.39 -4.13
C VAL A 95 -10.24 2.37 -3.02
N ARG A 96 -11.19 2.58 -2.10
CA ARG A 96 -11.54 1.62 -1.08
C ARG A 96 -13.04 1.33 -1.15
N ILE A 97 -13.38 0.05 -1.23
CA ILE A 97 -14.76 -0.42 -1.31
C ILE A 97 -15.04 -1.22 -0.04
N TYR A 98 -16.07 -0.83 0.70
CA TYR A 98 -16.45 -1.49 1.95
C TYR A 98 -17.60 -2.46 1.70
N THR A 99 -17.54 -3.62 2.34
CA THR A 99 -18.57 -4.65 2.28
C THR A 99 -19.01 -5.05 3.67
N GLN A 100 -20.32 -5.10 3.88
CA GLN A 100 -20.91 -5.59 5.12
C GLN A 100 -20.67 -7.09 5.23
N LEU A 101 -19.97 -7.52 6.28
CA LEU A 101 -19.95 -8.92 6.64
C LEU A 101 -21.30 -9.24 7.28
N PHE A 102 -22.11 -10.03 6.58
CA PHE A 102 -23.29 -10.65 7.20
C PHE A 102 -22.79 -11.81 8.07
N VAL A 103 -22.88 -11.63 9.39
CA VAL A 103 -22.71 -12.69 10.39
C VAL A 103 -24.05 -13.38 10.64
#